data_AF-A0A352ED58-F1
#
_entry.id   AF-A0A352ED58-F1
#
_cell.length_a   1.000
_cell.length_b   1.000
_cell.length_c   1.000
_cell.angle_alpha   90.00
_cell.angle_beta   90.00
_cell.angle_gamma   90.00
#
_symmetry.space_group_name_H-M   'P 1'
#
loop_
_entity.id
_entity.type
_entity.pdbx_description
1 polymer ?
#
loop_
_entity_poly.entity_id
_entity_poly.type
_entity_poly.pdbx_seq_one_letter_code
_entity_poly.pdbx_strand_id
1 'polypeptide(L)'
;MSRDNAIALAFRFYRKHAALPNFWYVLFIVGISGLLETLPILLSLPLIKSIYEGSELIALQNITLPLLNYTIILGVVLIIRFALGFYSQFLNASIRIELLSDFREQKSSNDRQNQKLDFGKSVQGLNFLFIGWSQVFPGIIYSTIGTILSPVFGGITLLIVLVWSVCLRMVKSKQDLWSTKVHSAQTKLEEEGVSLNIDQWKTSKFGAAKWDSINKNLRELIVISTLILSLMISYNLNVLTGMDSLFIVVIFLRGLQQLFTGYIMSQQLSALRSFLLKGITI
;
A
#
# COMPACT_ATOMS: atom_id res chain seq x y z
N MET A 1 -25.16 14.62 -3.04
CA MET A 1 -24.53 13.41 -2.47
C MET A 1 -23.35 13.80 -1.60
N SER A 2 -23.36 13.45 -0.31
CA SER A 2 -22.23 13.70 0.60
C SER A 2 -20.91 13.23 -0.02
N ARG A 3 -19.91 14.11 -0.08
CA ARG A 3 -18.53 13.82 -0.54
C ARG A 3 -17.76 13.01 0.52
N ASP A 4 -18.39 12.07 1.20
CA ASP A 4 -17.71 11.26 2.21
C ASP A 4 -16.59 10.42 1.57
N ASN A 5 -15.35 10.68 2.01
CA ASN A 5 -14.14 9.98 1.58
C ASN A 5 -14.28 8.47 1.86
N ALA A 6 -13.81 7.62 0.94
CA ALA A 6 -13.87 6.15 1.09
C ALA A 6 -13.16 5.67 2.38
N ILE A 7 -12.10 6.33 2.82
CA ILE A 7 -11.44 6.06 4.11
C ILE A 7 -12.38 6.34 5.28
N ALA A 8 -13.07 7.48 5.26
CA ALA A 8 -14.04 7.83 6.31
C ALA A 8 -15.23 6.88 6.34
N LEU A 9 -15.70 6.43 5.17
CA LEU A 9 -16.74 5.41 5.06
C LEU A 9 -16.29 4.05 5.61
N ALA A 10 -15.07 3.61 5.30
CA ALA A 10 -14.51 2.39 5.87
C ALA A 10 -14.39 2.47 7.40
N PHE A 11 -13.96 3.61 7.93
CA PHE A 11 -13.92 3.84 9.39
C PHE A 11 -15.32 3.80 10.02
N ARG A 12 -16.31 4.45 9.41
CA ARG A 12 -17.71 4.40 9.89
C ARG A 12 -18.28 2.99 9.84
N PHE A 13 -18.01 2.26 8.76
CA PHE A 13 -18.40 0.85 8.61
C PHE A 13 -17.79 0.01 9.73
N TYR A 14 -16.49 0.13 9.99
CA TYR A 14 -15.82 -0.58 11.10
C TYR A 14 -16.46 -0.27 12.45
N ARG A 15 -16.71 1.01 12.75
CA ARG A 15 -17.27 1.43 14.05
C ARG A 15 -18.70 0.97 14.30
N LYS A 16 -19.46 0.58 13.26
CA LYS A 16 -20.81 0.05 13.40
C LYS A 16 -20.82 -1.34 14.05
N HIS A 17 -19.71 -2.07 13.97
CA HIS A 17 -19.58 -3.43 14.48
C HIS A 17 -18.84 -3.43 15.82
N ALA A 18 -19.60 -3.46 16.92
CA ALA A 18 -19.07 -3.34 18.28
C ALA A 18 -18.27 -4.55 18.77
N ALA A 19 -18.42 -5.72 18.15
CA ALA A 19 -17.68 -6.94 18.47
C ALA A 19 -16.20 -6.89 18.02
N LEU A 20 -15.83 -5.89 17.23
CA LEU A 20 -14.48 -5.80 16.68
C LEU A 20 -13.47 -5.20 17.68
N PRO A 21 -12.18 -5.58 17.58
CA PRO A 21 -11.10 -4.94 18.32
C PRO A 21 -11.06 -3.42 18.13
N ASN A 22 -10.35 -2.71 19.01
CA ASN A 22 -10.19 -1.27 18.83
C ASN A 22 -9.49 -0.96 17.49
N PHE A 23 -10.12 -0.14 16.65
CA PHE A 23 -9.60 0.23 15.33
C PHE A 23 -8.18 0.82 15.38
N TRP A 24 -7.89 1.68 16.36
CA TRP A 24 -6.57 2.30 16.51
C TRP A 24 -5.51 1.28 16.90
N TYR A 25 -5.87 0.30 17.72
CA TYR A 25 -5.00 -0.82 18.06
C TYR A 25 -4.68 -1.64 16.80
N VAL A 26 -5.69 -1.94 15.98
CA VAL A 26 -5.48 -2.64 14.70
C VAL A 26 -4.55 -1.85 13.78
N LEU A 27 -4.78 -0.54 13.61
CA LEU A 27 -3.92 0.32 12.80
C LEU A 27 -2.48 0.37 13.33
N PHE A 28 -2.30 0.42 14.66
CA PHE A 28 -0.99 0.41 15.27
C PHE A 28 -0.25 -0.88 14.97
N ILE A 29 -0.87 -2.04 15.23
CA ILE A 29 -0.26 -3.36 14.98
C ILE A 29 0.08 -3.53 13.51
N VAL A 30 -0.86 -3.21 12.61
CA VAL A 30 -0.67 -3.34 11.16
C VAL A 30 0.41 -2.39 10.64
N GLY A 31 0.48 -1.16 11.17
CA GLY A 31 1.52 -0.19 10.83
C GLY A 31 2.91 -0.63 11.28
N ILE A 32 3.06 -1.05 12.55
CA ILE A 32 4.33 -1.55 13.10
C ILE A 32 4.77 -2.83 12.38
N SER A 33 3.84 -3.74 12.08
CA SER A 33 4.14 -4.93 11.28
C SER A 33 4.68 -4.56 9.89
N GLY A 34 4.11 -3.55 9.23
CA GLY A 34 4.59 -3.08 7.93
C GLY A 34 5.99 -2.45 7.99
N LEU A 35 6.32 -1.76 9.08
CA LEU A 35 7.67 -1.26 9.34
C LEU A 35 8.65 -2.42 9.52
N LEU A 36 8.32 -3.36 10.39
CA LEU A 36 9.19 -4.51 10.63
C LEU A 36 9.34 -5.42 9.41
N GLU A 37 8.43 -5.38 8.43
CA GLU A 37 8.58 -6.17 7.21
C GLU A 37 9.88 -5.86 6.45
N THR A 38 10.27 -4.59 6.40
CA THR A 38 11.48 -4.17 5.66
C THR A 38 12.70 -4.01 6.56
N LEU A 39 12.51 -3.66 7.83
CA LEU A 39 13.63 -3.36 8.73
C LEU A 39 14.74 -4.45 8.75
N PRO A 40 14.45 -5.76 8.83
CA PRO A 40 15.50 -6.79 8.79
C PRO A 40 16.27 -6.83 7.47
N ILE A 41 15.61 -6.54 6.34
CA ILE A 41 16.24 -6.52 5.01
C ILE A 41 17.21 -5.35 4.91
N LEU A 42 16.85 -4.20 5.48
CA LEU A 42 17.74 -3.04 5.52
C LEU A 42 18.92 -3.30 6.44
N LEU A 43 18.67 -3.86 7.63
CA LEU A 43 19.70 -4.18 8.61
C LEU A 43 20.61 -5.34 8.17
N SER A 44 20.23 -6.15 7.17
CA SER A 44 21.14 -7.15 6.62
C SER A 44 22.21 -6.55 5.68
N LEU A 45 22.00 -5.34 5.12
CA LEU A 45 22.96 -4.73 4.19
C LEU A 45 24.34 -4.46 4.84
N PRO A 46 24.44 -3.85 6.04
CA PRO A 46 25.72 -3.70 6.73
C PRO A 46 26.38 -5.03 7.07
N LEU A 47 25.58 -6.05 7.42
CA LEU A 47 26.09 -7.40 7.70
C LEU A 47 26.72 -8.03 6.46
N ILE A 48 26.01 -7.97 5.32
CA ILE A 48 26.50 -8.48 4.04
C ILE A 48 27.83 -7.80 3.69
N LYS A 49 27.90 -6.46 3.80
CA LYS A 49 29.12 -5.70 3.56
C LYS A 49 30.30 -6.22 4.39
N SER A 50 30.14 -6.29 5.72
CA SER A 50 31.23 -6.71 6.60
C SER A 50 31.70 -8.14 6.33
N ILE A 51 30.78 -9.05 5.96
CA ILE A 51 31.15 -10.41 5.53
C ILE A 51 31.99 -10.38 4.25
N TYR A 52 31.59 -9.59 3.25
CA TYR A 52 32.33 -9.46 1.99
C TYR A 52 33.70 -8.79 2.16
N GLU A 53 33.82 -7.82 3.06
CA GLU A 53 35.06 -7.11 3.35
C GLU A 53 35.97 -7.86 4.33
N GLY A 54 35.51 -8.99 4.90
CA GLY A 54 36.26 -9.74 5.91
C GLY A 54 36.42 -8.98 7.24
N SER A 55 35.53 -8.03 7.53
CA SER A 55 35.57 -7.22 8.75
C SER A 55 34.84 -7.90 9.90
N GLU A 56 35.50 -8.02 11.06
CA GLU A 56 34.88 -8.51 12.30
C GLU A 56 33.96 -7.48 12.98
N LEU A 57 33.99 -6.23 12.49
CA LEU A 57 33.18 -5.13 13.00
C LEU A 57 32.21 -4.63 11.93
N ILE A 58 30.99 -4.35 12.35
CA ILE A 58 29.96 -3.67 11.56
C ILE A 58 29.89 -2.23 12.04
N ALA A 59 30.18 -1.30 11.14
CA ALA A 59 29.98 0.13 11.37
C ALA A 59 28.59 0.54 10.85
N LEU A 60 27.80 1.13 11.74
CA LEU A 60 26.52 1.77 11.46
C LEU A 60 26.65 3.23 11.86
N GLN A 61 27.07 4.07 10.91
CA GLN A 61 27.45 5.47 11.19
C GLN A 61 28.45 5.55 12.36
N ASN A 62 28.00 6.00 13.53
CA ASN A 62 28.83 6.19 14.72
C ASN A 62 28.87 4.98 15.67
N ILE A 63 28.15 3.90 15.36
CA ILE A 63 28.06 2.71 16.21
C ILE A 63 28.88 1.60 15.56
N THR A 64 29.84 1.05 16.29
CA THR A 64 30.58 -0.15 15.89
C THR A 64 30.13 -1.33 16.74
N LEU A 65 29.73 -2.43 16.08
CA LEU A 65 29.30 -3.66 16.74
C LEU A 65 30.10 -4.85 16.23
N PRO A 66 30.47 -5.81 17.10
CA PRO A 66 31.01 -7.09 16.66
C PRO A 66 30.03 -7.84 15.75
N LEU A 67 30.56 -8.49 14.71
CA LEU A 67 29.81 -9.25 13.71
C LEU A 67 28.82 -10.24 14.35
N LEU A 68 29.28 -10.98 15.37
CA LEU A 68 28.47 -11.96 16.09
C LEU A 68 27.28 -11.30 16.80
N ASN A 69 27.53 -10.24 17.56
CA ASN A 69 26.49 -9.54 18.32
C ASN A 69 25.44 -8.95 17.38
N TYR A 70 25.88 -8.34 16.28
CA TYR A 70 24.97 -7.80 15.28
C TYR A 70 24.13 -8.89 14.61
N THR A 71 24.71 -10.05 14.31
CA THR A 71 24.00 -11.19 13.73
C THR A 71 22.92 -11.72 14.70
N ILE A 72 23.24 -11.81 15.99
CA ILE A 72 22.27 -12.19 17.03
C ILE A 72 21.13 -11.17 17.10
N ILE A 73 21.44 -9.87 17.12
CA ILE A 73 20.43 -8.80 17.12
C ILE A 73 19.53 -8.92 15.89
N LEU A 74 20.09 -9.13 14.70
CA LEU A 74 19.33 -9.32 13.47
C LEU A 74 18.41 -10.55 13.55
N GLY A 75 18.89 -11.64 14.14
CA GLY A 75 18.09 -12.85 14.40
C GLY A 75 16.89 -12.56 15.32
N VAL A 76 17.10 -11.81 16.41
CA VAL A 76 16.02 -11.39 17.31
C VAL A 76 15.01 -10.49 16.57
N VAL A 77 15.48 -9.52 15.78
CA VAL A 77 14.61 -8.66 14.97
C VAL A 77 13.76 -9.48 13.98
N LEU A 78 14.34 -10.53 13.37
CA LEU A 78 13.60 -11.44 12.48
C LEU A 78 12.50 -12.23 13.22
N ILE A 79 12.76 -12.71 14.43
CA ILE A 79 11.76 -13.41 15.25
C ILE A 79 10.62 -12.46 15.63
N ILE A 80 10.94 -11.24 16.06
CA ILE A 80 9.93 -10.20 16.38
C ILE A 80 9.09 -9.88 15.14
N ARG A 81 9.75 -9.71 13.97
CA ARG A 81 9.08 -9.49 12.69
C ARG A 81 8.15 -10.64 12.33
N PHE A 82 8.56 -11.89 12.55
CA PHE A 82 7.73 -13.06 12.30
C PHE A 82 6.49 -13.06 13.22
N ALA A 83 6.68 -12.89 14.53
CA ALA A 83 5.60 -12.89 15.50
C ALA A 83 4.56 -11.79 15.24
N LEU A 84 5.02 -10.55 15.00
CA LEU A 84 4.14 -9.42 14.70
C LEU A 84 3.49 -9.53 13.32
N GLY A 85 4.23 -10.04 12.32
CA GLY A 85 3.69 -10.31 10.99
C GLY A 85 2.57 -11.35 11.02
N PHE A 86 2.78 -12.46 11.73
CA PHE A 86 1.77 -13.49 11.96
C PHE A 86 0.54 -12.90 12.66
N TYR A 87 0.75 -12.19 13.77
CA TYR A 87 -0.36 -11.61 14.55
C TYR A 87 -1.14 -10.58 13.75
N SER A 88 -0.46 -9.71 12.98
CA SER A 88 -1.12 -8.71 12.12
C SER A 88 -1.98 -9.36 11.03
N GLN A 89 -1.48 -10.43 10.39
CA GLN A 89 -2.23 -11.15 9.36
C GLN A 89 -3.42 -11.89 9.97
N PHE A 90 -3.22 -12.54 11.11
CA PHE A 90 -4.28 -13.19 11.86
C PHE A 90 -5.37 -12.19 12.26
N LEU A 91 -5.01 -11.06 12.87
CA LEU A 91 -5.95 -10.03 13.31
C LEU A 91 -6.82 -9.52 12.16
N ASN A 92 -6.21 -9.22 11.01
CA ASN A 92 -6.95 -8.78 9.82
C ASN A 92 -7.89 -9.88 9.29
N ALA A 93 -7.44 -11.13 9.26
CA ALA A 93 -8.27 -12.26 8.85
C ALA A 93 -9.44 -12.50 9.80
N SER A 94 -9.21 -12.44 11.12
CA SER A 94 -10.22 -12.63 12.15
C SER A 94 -11.31 -11.55 12.08
N ILE A 95 -10.94 -10.28 11.90
CA ILE A 95 -11.91 -9.18 11.69
C ILE A 95 -12.82 -9.46 10.49
N ARG A 96 -12.25 -9.93 9.38
CA ARG A 96 -13.04 -10.27 8.18
C ARG A 96 -13.97 -11.44 8.44
N ILE A 97 -13.51 -12.47 9.15
CA ILE A 97 -14.31 -13.66 9.46
C ILE A 97 -15.47 -13.26 10.39
N GLU A 98 -15.19 -12.49 11.45
CA GLU A 98 -16.18 -12.00 12.40
C GLU A 98 -17.28 -11.22 11.70
N LEU A 99 -16.91 -10.22 10.88
CA LEU A 99 -17.86 -9.43 10.10
C LEU A 99 -18.75 -10.29 9.20
N LEU A 100 -18.18 -11.29 8.54
CA LEU A 100 -18.93 -12.20 7.67
C LEU A 100 -19.78 -13.20 8.46
N SER A 101 -19.39 -13.57 9.69
CA SER A 101 -20.16 -14.42 10.58
C SER A 101 -21.37 -13.67 11.13
N ASP A 102 -21.14 -12.47 11.70
CA ASP A 102 -22.20 -11.58 12.20
C ASP A 102 -23.26 -11.32 11.13
N PHE A 103 -22.83 -11.04 9.89
CA PHE A 103 -23.74 -10.84 8.77
C PHE A 103 -24.59 -12.10 8.47
N ARG A 104 -24.00 -13.30 8.62
CA ARG A 104 -24.72 -14.55 8.37
C ARG A 104 -25.70 -14.91 9.48
N GLU A 105 -25.39 -14.55 10.72
CA GLU A 105 -26.21 -14.84 11.90
C GLU A 105 -27.40 -13.88 12.01
N GLN A 106 -27.20 -12.60 11.72
CA GLN A 106 -28.22 -11.57 11.95
C GLN A 106 -29.20 -11.37 10.79
N LYS A 107 -28.86 -11.82 9.57
CA LYS A 107 -29.69 -11.58 8.37
C LYS A 107 -30.48 -12.83 7.94
N SER A 108 -31.71 -12.61 7.49
CA SER A 108 -32.57 -13.66 6.94
C SER A 108 -31.95 -14.29 5.68
N SER A 109 -32.37 -15.51 5.30
CA SER A 109 -31.84 -16.17 4.09
C SER A 109 -32.04 -15.36 2.80
N ASN A 110 -33.15 -14.63 2.69
CA ASN A 110 -33.46 -13.80 1.52
C ASN A 110 -32.60 -12.52 1.48
N ASP A 111 -32.42 -11.85 2.62
CA ASP A 111 -31.57 -10.65 2.72
C ASP A 111 -30.10 -10.99 2.50
N ARG A 112 -29.65 -12.16 2.98
CA ARG A 112 -28.30 -12.67 2.75
C ARG A 112 -28.01 -12.81 1.26
N GLN A 113 -28.94 -13.35 0.47
CA GLN A 113 -28.74 -13.54 -0.96
C GLN A 113 -28.62 -12.21 -1.70
N ASN A 114 -29.42 -11.21 -1.31
CA ASN A 114 -29.44 -9.89 -1.94
C ASN A 114 -28.28 -8.99 -1.51
N GLN A 115 -27.81 -9.08 -0.26
CA GLN A 115 -26.84 -8.15 0.33
C GLN A 115 -25.42 -8.71 0.46
N LYS A 116 -25.22 -10.03 0.26
CA LYS A 116 -23.90 -10.69 0.42
C LYS A 116 -22.79 -10.07 -0.43
N LEU A 117 -23.10 -9.69 -1.67
CA LEU A 117 -22.11 -9.07 -2.56
C LEU A 117 -21.67 -7.71 -2.00
N ASP A 118 -22.64 -6.86 -1.66
CA ASP A 118 -22.39 -5.49 -1.20
C ASP A 118 -21.66 -5.49 0.16
N PHE A 119 -22.08 -6.37 1.08
CA PHE A 119 -21.41 -6.53 2.37
C PHE A 119 -20.00 -7.12 2.21
N GLY A 120 -19.84 -8.18 1.40
CA GLY A 120 -18.52 -8.77 1.13
C GLY A 120 -17.53 -7.79 0.50
N LYS A 121 -18.01 -6.91 -0.39
CA LYS A 121 -17.21 -5.82 -0.95
C LYS A 121 -16.87 -4.74 0.08
N SER A 122 -17.75 -4.46 1.02
CA SER A 122 -17.46 -3.54 2.14
C SER A 122 -16.35 -4.07 3.05
N VAL A 123 -16.40 -5.36 3.38
CA VAL A 123 -15.34 -6.03 4.14
C VAL A 123 -14.02 -6.08 3.35
N GLN A 124 -14.07 -6.30 2.04
CA GLN A 124 -12.90 -6.18 1.17
C GLN A 124 -12.30 -4.76 1.20
N GLY A 125 -13.14 -3.73 1.27
CA GLY A 125 -12.72 -2.34 1.46
C GLY A 125 -11.91 -2.13 2.74
N LEU A 126 -12.36 -2.68 3.88
CA LEU A 126 -11.59 -2.63 5.13
C LEU A 126 -10.22 -3.30 5.00
N ASN A 127 -10.15 -4.45 4.32
CA ASN A 127 -8.88 -5.12 4.08
C ASN A 127 -7.92 -4.25 3.25
N PHE A 128 -8.41 -3.55 2.23
CA PHE A 128 -7.58 -2.60 1.47
C PHE A 128 -7.14 -1.40 2.32
N LEU A 129 -7.96 -0.96 3.27
CA LEU A 129 -7.56 0.09 4.21
C LEU A 129 -6.40 -0.38 5.10
N PHE A 130 -6.50 -1.57 5.70
CA PHE A 130 -5.45 -2.10 6.57
C PHE A 130 -4.16 -2.40 5.81
N ILE A 131 -4.25 -3.07 4.65
CA ILE A 131 -3.09 -3.31 3.79
C ILE A 131 -2.51 -1.98 3.30
N GLY A 132 -3.35 -1.01 2.90
CA GLY A 132 -2.88 0.32 2.50
C GLY A 132 -2.13 1.03 3.62
N TRP A 133 -2.66 0.98 4.84
CA TRP A 133 -2.02 1.58 6.02
C TRP A 133 -0.67 0.91 6.35
N SER A 134 -0.58 -0.41 6.24
CA SER A 134 0.68 -1.15 6.47
C SER A 134 1.79 -0.77 5.48
N GLN A 135 1.46 -0.11 4.37
CA GLN A 135 2.42 0.39 3.40
C GLN A 135 2.65 1.91 3.55
N VAL A 136 1.59 2.70 3.74
CA VAL A 136 1.72 4.16 3.87
C VAL A 136 2.52 4.54 5.12
N PHE A 137 2.20 3.93 6.27
CA PHE A 137 2.86 4.27 7.54
C PHE A 137 4.39 4.06 7.50
N PRO A 138 4.92 2.86 7.17
CA PRO A 138 6.36 2.68 7.04
C PRO A 138 6.95 3.44 5.84
N GLY A 139 6.19 3.62 4.76
CA GLY A 139 6.62 4.39 3.60
C GLY A 139 6.97 5.83 3.97
N ILE A 140 6.11 6.49 4.76
CA ILE A 140 6.38 7.83 5.31
C ILE A 140 7.65 7.81 6.17
N ILE A 141 7.77 6.84 7.07
CA ILE A 141 8.91 6.76 8.00
C ILE A 141 10.23 6.55 7.24
N TYR A 142 10.31 5.59 6.33
CA TYR A 142 11.52 5.30 5.59
C TYR A 142 11.92 6.42 4.63
N SER A 143 10.96 7.01 3.91
CA SER A 143 11.26 8.18 3.07
C SER A 143 11.74 9.37 3.90
N THR A 144 11.17 9.58 5.10
CA THR A 144 11.61 10.65 6.02
C THR A 144 13.01 10.39 6.54
N ILE A 145 13.28 9.18 7.06
CA ILE A 145 14.61 8.77 7.54
C ILE A 145 15.64 8.91 6.42
N GLY A 146 15.36 8.40 5.22
CA GLY A 146 16.28 8.52 4.08
C GLY A 146 16.56 9.98 3.70
N THR A 147 15.56 10.87 3.78
CA THR A 147 15.75 12.31 3.54
C THR A 147 16.61 12.96 4.62
N ILE A 148 16.42 12.59 5.89
CA ILE A 148 17.22 13.12 6.99
C ILE A 148 18.68 12.65 6.87
N LEU A 149 18.88 11.38 6.50
CA LEU A 149 20.21 10.78 6.37
C LEU A 149 20.96 11.26 5.13
N SER A 150 20.28 11.61 4.03
CA SER A 150 20.88 12.25 2.86
C SER A 150 19.95 13.33 2.29
N PRO A 151 20.03 14.57 2.79
CA PRO A 151 19.12 15.65 2.43
C PRO A 151 19.10 15.99 0.94
N VAL A 152 20.28 16.00 0.30
CA VAL A 152 20.39 16.34 -1.13
C VAL A 152 19.83 15.22 -2.01
N PHE A 153 20.19 13.96 -1.74
CA PHE A 153 19.64 12.82 -2.46
C PHE A 153 18.11 12.73 -2.28
N GLY A 154 17.63 12.86 -1.04
CA GLY A 154 16.20 12.89 -0.72
C GLY A 154 15.48 14.03 -1.43
N GLY A 155 16.04 15.24 -1.42
CA GLY A 155 15.50 16.40 -2.11
C GLY A 155 15.36 16.21 -3.63
N ILE A 156 16.42 15.72 -4.29
CA ILE A 156 16.40 15.39 -5.72
C ILE A 156 15.32 14.34 -6.00
N THR A 157 15.28 13.29 -5.20
CA THR A 157 14.35 12.19 -5.41
C THR A 157 12.90 12.63 -5.22
N LEU A 158 12.61 13.43 -4.19
CA LEU A 158 11.28 14.01 -3.97
C LEU A 158 10.86 14.93 -5.13
N LEU A 159 11.78 15.71 -5.68
CA LEU A 159 11.51 16.58 -6.83
C LEU A 159 11.12 15.76 -8.07
N ILE A 160 11.83 14.66 -8.35
CA ILE A 160 11.49 13.74 -9.44
C ILE A 160 10.13 13.09 -9.20
N VAL A 161 9.83 12.67 -7.97
CA VAL A 161 8.52 12.10 -7.61
C VAL A 161 7.39 13.12 -7.76
N LEU A 162 7.63 14.40 -7.49
CA LEU A 162 6.65 15.47 -7.72
C LEU A 162 6.32 15.60 -9.21
N VAL A 163 7.32 15.50 -10.09
CA VAL A 163 7.09 15.48 -11.55
C VAL A 163 6.26 14.25 -11.93
N TRP A 164 6.60 13.07 -11.43
CA TRP A 164 5.83 11.85 -11.67
C TRP A 164 4.41 11.89 -11.11
N SER A 165 4.17 12.64 -10.04
CA SER A 165 2.84 12.83 -9.46
C SER A 165 1.88 13.50 -10.44
N VAL A 166 2.38 14.36 -11.34
CA VAL A 166 1.57 14.94 -12.42
C VAL A 166 1.16 13.86 -13.42
N CYS A 167 2.10 13.04 -13.88
CA CYS A 167 1.82 11.92 -14.79
C CYS A 167 0.82 10.91 -14.19
N LEU A 168 0.98 10.58 -12.90
CA LEU A 168 0.06 9.69 -12.18
C LEU A 168 -1.36 10.25 -12.12
N ARG A 169 -1.50 11.57 -11.89
CA ARG A 169 -2.81 12.23 -11.91
C ARG A 169 -3.46 12.14 -13.29
N MET A 170 -2.69 12.31 -14.37
CA MET A 170 -3.21 12.19 -15.74
C MET A 170 -3.70 10.77 -16.04
N VAL A 171 -2.91 9.76 -15.69
CA VAL A 171 -3.28 8.34 -15.87
C VAL A 171 -4.52 8.00 -15.04
N LYS A 172 -4.56 8.42 -13.77
CA LYS A 172 -5.73 8.23 -12.91
C LYS A 172 -6.98 8.91 -13.49
N SER A 173 -6.88 10.14 -14.00
CA SER A 173 -8.01 10.82 -14.62
C SER A 173 -8.57 10.04 -15.81
N LYS A 174 -7.70 9.46 -16.65
CA LYS A 174 -8.15 8.60 -17.77
C LYS A 174 -8.78 7.31 -17.25
N GLN A 175 -8.20 6.67 -16.25
CA GLN A 175 -8.74 5.46 -15.63
C GLN A 175 -10.14 5.70 -15.05
N ASP A 176 -10.32 6.78 -14.29
CA ASP A 176 -11.61 7.16 -13.67
C ASP A 176 -12.67 7.47 -14.75
N LEU A 177 -12.27 8.13 -15.84
CA LEU A 177 -13.17 8.42 -16.97
C LEU A 177 -13.66 7.14 -17.65
N TRP A 178 -12.77 6.17 -17.89
CA TRP A 178 -13.16 4.87 -18.46
C TRP A 178 -13.99 4.03 -17.48
N SER A 179 -13.68 4.07 -16.18
CA SER A 179 -14.48 3.40 -15.14
C SER A 179 -15.90 3.95 -15.09
N THR A 180 -16.06 5.28 -15.18
CA THR A 180 -17.37 5.93 -15.23
C THR A 180 -18.16 5.51 -16.48
N LYS A 181 -17.49 5.45 -17.65
CA LYS A 181 -18.11 4.96 -18.90
C LYS A 181 -18.59 3.52 -18.80
N VAL A 182 -17.80 2.64 -18.18
CA VAL A 182 -18.21 1.24 -17.92
C VAL A 182 -19.45 1.22 -17.04
N HIS A 183 -19.49 2.02 -15.98
CA HIS A 183 -20.63 2.05 -15.07
C HIS A 183 -21.90 2.53 -15.79
N SER A 184 -21.80 3.62 -16.56
CA SER A 184 -22.94 4.11 -17.35
C SER A 184 -23.40 3.13 -18.42
N ALA A 185 -22.47 2.42 -19.09
CA ALA A 185 -22.83 1.43 -20.10
C ALA A 185 -23.48 0.18 -19.48
N GLN A 186 -23.09 -0.18 -18.25
CA GLN A 186 -23.67 -1.29 -17.52
C GLN A 186 -25.07 -0.99 -16.99
N THR A 187 -25.30 0.22 -16.46
CA THR A 187 -26.64 0.67 -16.06
C THR A 187 -27.60 0.68 -17.25
N LYS A 188 -27.17 1.19 -18.41
CA LYS A 188 -27.97 1.15 -19.65
C LYS A 188 -28.27 -0.25 -20.15
N LEU A 189 -27.34 -1.20 -19.98
CA LEU A 189 -27.57 -2.61 -20.33
C LEU A 189 -28.63 -3.26 -19.42
N GLU A 190 -28.63 -2.91 -18.14
CA GLU A 190 -29.61 -3.40 -17.15
C GLU A 190 -31.00 -2.77 -17.38
N GLU A 191 -31.08 -1.55 -17.91
CA GLU A 191 -32.34 -0.82 -18.17
C GLU A 191 -32.96 -1.07 -19.56
N GLU A 192 -32.16 -1.21 -20.64
CA GLU A 192 -32.68 -1.16 -22.04
C GLU A 192 -32.65 -2.50 -22.81
N GLY A 193 -32.08 -3.57 -22.26
CA GLY A 193 -32.05 -4.88 -22.93
C GLY A 193 -30.95 -5.05 -24.00
N VAL A 194 -30.68 -6.31 -24.33
CA VAL A 194 -29.31 -6.86 -24.40
C VAL A 194 -28.55 -6.69 -25.74
N SER A 195 -29.15 -6.34 -26.89
CA SER A 195 -28.43 -6.52 -28.18
C SER A 195 -27.60 -5.33 -28.68
N LEU A 196 -27.97 -4.06 -28.39
CA LEU A 196 -27.28 -2.88 -28.96
C LEU A 196 -26.16 -2.29 -28.08
N ASN A 197 -26.14 -2.60 -26.78
CA ASN A 197 -25.22 -1.98 -25.80
C ASN A 197 -24.04 -2.89 -25.36
N ILE A 198 -24.00 -4.17 -25.77
CA ILE A 198 -22.90 -5.08 -25.39
C ILE A 198 -21.56 -4.62 -25.95
N ASP A 199 -21.51 -4.18 -27.21
CA ASP A 199 -20.25 -3.76 -27.84
C ASP A 199 -19.70 -2.45 -27.24
N GLN A 200 -20.58 -1.52 -26.86
CA GLN A 200 -20.19 -0.30 -26.15
C GLN A 200 -19.67 -0.61 -24.73
N TRP A 201 -20.31 -1.55 -24.03
CA TRP A 201 -19.85 -2.02 -22.72
C TRP A 201 -18.51 -2.75 -22.84
N LYS A 202 -18.36 -3.64 -23.82
CA LYS A 202 -17.11 -4.39 -24.10
C LYS A 202 -15.96 -3.45 -24.42
N THR A 203 -16.19 -2.45 -25.28
CA THR A 203 -15.20 -1.41 -25.62
C THR A 203 -14.81 -0.59 -24.40
N SER A 204 -15.79 -0.21 -23.57
CA SER A 204 -15.53 0.53 -22.32
C SER A 204 -14.75 -0.31 -21.31
N LYS A 205 -15.06 -1.60 -21.19
CA LYS A 205 -14.32 -2.56 -20.35
C LYS A 205 -12.88 -2.76 -20.82
N PHE A 206 -12.65 -2.89 -22.12
CA PHE A 206 -11.29 -2.95 -22.67
C PHE A 206 -10.51 -1.66 -22.43
N GLY A 207 -11.14 -0.51 -22.60
CA GLY A 207 -10.55 0.78 -22.27
C GLY A 207 -10.14 0.85 -20.79
N ALA A 208 -11.03 0.48 -19.87
CA ALA A 208 -10.74 0.43 -18.44
C ALA A 208 -9.61 -0.57 -18.12
N ALA A 209 -9.63 -1.77 -18.72
CA ALA A 209 -8.59 -2.79 -18.53
C ALA A 209 -7.22 -2.33 -19.05
N LYS A 210 -7.17 -1.64 -20.19
CA LYS A 210 -5.93 -1.07 -20.74
C LYS A 210 -5.31 -0.06 -19.77
N TRP A 211 -6.11 0.88 -19.27
CA TRP A 211 -5.62 1.90 -18.34
C TRP A 211 -5.28 1.33 -16.96
N ASP A 212 -5.98 0.30 -16.49
CA ASP A 212 -5.62 -0.43 -15.28
C ASP A 212 -4.27 -1.15 -15.41
N SER A 213 -4.02 -1.78 -16.57
CA SER A 213 -2.73 -2.41 -16.89
C SER A 213 -1.59 -1.38 -16.93
N ILE A 214 -1.81 -0.23 -17.59
CA ILE A 214 -0.84 0.88 -17.61
C ILE A 214 -0.53 1.36 -16.20
N ASN A 215 -1.55 1.61 -15.36
CA ASN A 215 -1.34 2.11 -13.99
C ASN A 215 -0.55 1.11 -13.12
N LYS A 216 -0.78 -0.20 -13.29
CA LYS A 216 -0.04 -1.26 -12.56
C LYS A 216 1.44 -1.30 -12.94
N ASN A 217 1.76 -1.22 -14.23
CA ASN A 217 3.14 -1.26 -14.74
C ASN A 217 3.89 0.07 -14.58
N LEU A 218 3.15 1.19 -14.56
CA LEU A 218 3.71 2.52 -14.34
C LEU A 218 4.43 2.62 -12.98
N ARG A 219 4.04 1.82 -11.98
CA ARG A 219 4.75 1.69 -10.70
C ARG A 219 6.23 1.43 -10.88
N GLU A 220 6.57 0.38 -11.60
CA GLU A 220 7.94 -0.09 -11.76
C GLU A 220 8.73 0.93 -12.57
N LEU A 221 8.13 1.47 -13.63
CA LEU A 221 8.73 2.54 -14.43
C LEU A 221 9.06 3.77 -13.57
N ILE A 222 8.12 4.25 -12.75
CA ILE A 222 8.32 5.42 -11.89
C ILE A 222 9.42 5.15 -10.87
N VAL A 223 9.35 4.02 -10.16
CA VAL A 223 10.32 3.67 -9.12
C VAL A 223 11.72 3.54 -9.69
N ILE A 224 11.89 2.78 -10.78
CA ILE A 224 13.20 2.51 -11.39
C ILE A 224 13.75 3.77 -12.06
N SER A 225 12.95 4.52 -12.81
CA SER A 225 13.42 5.76 -13.46
C SER A 225 13.78 6.84 -12.45
N THR A 226 12.99 6.98 -11.37
CA THR A 226 13.29 7.89 -10.26
C THR A 226 14.61 7.53 -9.61
N LEU A 227 14.87 6.24 -9.38
CA LEU A 227 16.14 5.76 -8.85
C LEU A 227 17.31 6.12 -9.75
N ILE A 228 17.24 5.75 -11.03
CA ILE A 228 18.33 5.96 -12.00
C ILE A 228 18.65 7.46 -12.08
N LEU A 229 17.65 8.31 -12.24
CA LEU A 229 17.85 9.76 -12.32
C LEU A 229 18.45 10.33 -11.02
N SER A 230 17.92 9.94 -9.87
CA SER A 230 18.39 10.44 -8.58
C SER A 230 19.84 10.03 -8.31
N LEU A 231 20.21 8.80 -8.65
CA LEU A 231 21.58 8.30 -8.55
C LEU A 231 22.51 9.04 -9.51
N MET A 232 22.15 9.18 -10.78
CA MET A 232 22.99 9.84 -11.78
C MET A 232 23.23 11.31 -11.44
N ILE A 233 22.19 12.03 -11.01
CA ILE A 233 22.33 13.43 -10.59
C ILE A 233 23.21 13.52 -9.33
N SER A 234 22.97 12.67 -8.34
CA SER A 234 23.72 12.70 -7.07
C SER A 234 25.18 12.25 -7.23
N TYR A 235 25.46 11.36 -8.18
CA TYR A 235 26.81 10.98 -8.60
C TYR A 235 27.54 12.16 -9.22
N ASN A 236 26.93 12.86 -10.17
CA ASN A 236 27.52 14.05 -10.80
C ASN A 236 27.76 15.19 -9.81
N LEU A 237 26.99 15.25 -8.72
CA LEU A 237 27.16 16.22 -7.64
C LEU A 237 28.15 15.78 -6.55
N ASN A 238 28.78 14.60 -6.67
CA ASN A 238 29.67 14.01 -5.67
C ASN A 238 29.06 13.89 -4.26
N VAL A 239 27.74 13.68 -4.17
CA VAL A 239 27.02 13.64 -2.88
C VAL A 239 26.98 12.23 -2.29
N LEU A 240 27.17 11.21 -3.12
CA LEU A 240 27.14 9.81 -2.71
C LEU A 240 28.56 9.32 -2.43
N THR A 241 28.96 9.24 -1.17
CA THR A 241 30.27 8.69 -0.76
C THR A 241 30.11 7.46 0.14
N GLY A 242 30.65 6.32 -0.29
CA GLY A 242 30.77 5.10 0.53
C GLY A 242 29.54 4.16 0.52
N MET A 243 29.54 3.16 1.40
CA MET A 243 28.44 2.18 1.51
C MET A 243 27.26 2.68 2.36
N ASP A 244 27.46 3.70 3.19
CA ASP A 244 26.38 4.38 3.92
C ASP A 244 25.40 5.03 2.94
N SER A 245 25.88 5.50 1.78
CA SER A 245 25.02 6.02 0.73
C SER A 245 24.14 4.93 0.09
N LEU A 246 24.65 3.69 -0.05
CA LEU A 246 23.85 2.58 -0.59
C LEU A 246 22.73 2.19 0.36
N PHE A 247 23.02 2.11 1.66
CA PHE A 247 21.99 1.87 2.69
C PHE A 247 20.90 2.94 2.64
N ILE A 248 21.28 4.22 2.57
CA ILE A 248 20.32 5.34 2.51
C ILE A 248 19.47 5.27 1.23
N VAL A 249 20.08 4.98 0.09
CA VAL A 249 19.37 4.80 -1.19
C VAL A 249 18.34 3.68 -1.08
N VAL A 250 18.69 2.53 -0.50
CA VAL A 250 17.76 1.39 -0.36
C VAL A 250 16.62 1.70 0.62
N ILE A 251 16.89 2.39 1.74
CA ILE A 251 15.85 2.88 2.65
C ILE A 251 14.86 3.76 1.88
N PHE A 252 15.37 4.74 1.13
CA PHE A 252 14.54 5.71 0.44
C PHE A 252 13.67 5.04 -0.64
N LEU A 253 14.27 4.16 -1.44
CA LEU A 253 13.57 3.39 -2.47
C LEU A 253 12.44 2.54 -1.89
N ARG A 254 12.72 1.86 -0.78
CA ARG A 254 11.68 1.07 -0.14
C ARG A 254 10.55 1.97 0.33
N GLY A 255 10.86 3.10 0.96
CA GLY A 255 9.86 4.08 1.38
C GLY A 255 8.94 4.48 0.23
N LEU A 256 9.52 4.84 -0.92
CA LEU A 256 8.75 5.17 -2.13
C LEU A 256 7.90 4.01 -2.66
N GLN A 257 8.46 2.79 -2.73
CA GLN A 257 7.73 1.60 -3.17
C GLN A 257 6.51 1.33 -2.29
N GLN A 258 6.66 1.48 -0.97
CA GLN A 258 5.57 1.30 -0.02
C GLN A 258 4.52 2.41 -0.16
N LEU A 259 4.93 3.68 -0.29
CA LEU A 259 4.02 4.80 -0.56
C LEU A 259 3.21 4.59 -1.84
N PHE A 260 3.86 4.14 -2.92
CA PHE A 260 3.17 3.85 -4.18
C PHE A 260 2.18 2.69 -4.05
N THR A 261 2.54 1.65 -3.32
CA THR A 261 1.63 0.52 -3.04
C THR A 261 0.44 0.98 -2.20
N GLY A 262 0.68 1.82 -1.18
CA GLY A 262 -0.36 2.48 -0.41
C GLY A 262 -1.30 3.34 -1.28
N TYR A 263 -0.75 4.07 -2.24
CA TYR A 263 -1.54 4.81 -3.23
C TYR A 263 -2.46 3.89 -4.06
N ILE A 264 -1.97 2.76 -4.56
CA ILE A 264 -2.81 1.79 -5.28
C ILE A 264 -3.91 1.22 -4.38
N MET A 265 -3.59 0.86 -3.14
CA MET A 265 -4.60 0.36 -2.18
C MET A 265 -5.67 1.42 -1.90
N SER A 266 -5.28 2.71 -1.83
CA SER A 266 -6.23 3.81 -1.71
C SER A 266 -7.15 3.96 -2.93
N GLN A 267 -6.64 3.69 -4.15
CA GLN A 267 -7.46 3.66 -5.36
C GLN A 267 -8.46 2.50 -5.33
N GLN A 268 -8.01 1.30 -4.92
CA GLN A 268 -8.88 0.13 -4.78
C GLN A 268 -9.97 0.36 -3.72
N LEU A 269 -9.63 0.99 -2.60
CA LEU A 269 -10.60 1.41 -1.58
C LEU A 269 -11.60 2.43 -2.14
N SER A 270 -11.12 3.43 -2.90
CA SER A 270 -11.98 4.43 -3.55
C SER A 270 -12.96 3.82 -4.54
N ALA A 271 -12.55 2.77 -5.27
CA ALA A 271 -13.44 2.05 -6.18
C ALA A 271 -14.57 1.31 -5.45
N LEU A 272 -14.41 1.02 -4.15
CA LEU A 272 -15.41 0.34 -3.32
C LEU A 272 -16.30 1.30 -2.51
N ARG A 273 -16.22 2.61 -2.78
CA ARG A 273 -16.94 3.65 -2.04
C ARG A 273 -18.46 3.44 -2.02
N SER A 274 -19.07 3.07 -3.15
CA SER A 274 -20.51 2.82 -3.24
C SER A 274 -20.94 1.64 -2.38
N PHE A 275 -20.14 0.56 -2.38
CA PHE A 275 -20.37 -0.62 -1.56
C PHE A 275 -20.23 -0.28 -0.07
N LEU A 276 -19.20 0.47 0.34
CA LEU A 276 -19.02 0.90 1.72
C LEU A 276 -20.20 1.72 2.23
N LEU A 277 -20.75 2.62 1.40
CA LEU A 277 -21.95 3.37 1.76
C LEU A 277 -23.15 2.43 2.03
N LYS A 278 -23.36 1.44 1.16
CA LYS A 278 -24.42 0.44 1.33
C LYS A 278 -24.17 -0.48 2.55
N GLY A 279 -22.92 -0.87 2.78
CA GLY A 279 -22.51 -1.68 3.92
C GLY A 279 -22.80 -1.02 5.26
N ILE A 280 -22.72 0.31 5.34
CA ILE A 280 -23.11 1.07 6.54
C ILE A 280 -24.64 1.04 6.75
N THR A 281 -25.44 0.95 5.68
CA THR A 281 -26.91 0.92 5.76
C THR A 281 -27.50 -0.47 5.99
N ILE A 282 -26.72 -1.52 5.70
CA ILE A 282 -27.05 -2.93 5.99
C ILE A 282 -26.95 -3.19 7.49
#